data_AF-A0A1E7KSW1-F1
#
_entry.id   AF-A0A1E7KSW1-F1
#
_cell.length_a   1.000
_cell.length_b   1.000
_cell.length_c   1.000
_cell.angle_alpha   90.00
_cell.angle_beta   90.00
_cell.angle_gamma   90.00
#
_symmetry.space_group_name_H-M   'P 1'
#
loop_
_entity.id
_entity.type
_entity.pdbx_description
1 polymer ?
#
loop_
_entity_poly.entity_id
_entity_poly.type
_entity_poly.pdbx_seq_one_letter_code
_entity_poly.pdbx_strand_id
1 'polypeptide(L)'
;MTAGGAAQHLSALLTDLLGTPLPVRLRAWDGSESAPGDSAPGAPVLVVRSRRALRRLLWQPGELGLAEGYITGDLDVDGDLADALRAVWRTVRTG
;
A
#
# COMPACT_ATOMS: atom_id res chain seq x y z
N MET A 1 -3.71 -23.76 -5.16
CA MET A 1 -3.74 -22.30 -5.34
C MET A 1 -4.34 -21.74 -4.06
N THR A 2 -3.53 -21.22 -3.14
CA THR A 2 -4.06 -20.52 -1.96
C THR A 2 -4.93 -19.40 -2.47
N ALA A 3 -6.22 -19.39 -2.12
CA ALA A 3 -7.11 -18.30 -2.48
C ALA A 3 -6.48 -17.00 -1.95
N GLY A 4 -6.01 -16.13 -2.84
CA GLY A 4 -5.26 -14.94 -2.46
C GLY A 4 -6.11 -14.05 -1.57
N GLY A 5 -5.56 -13.59 -0.44
CA GLY A 5 -6.19 -12.60 0.41
C GLY A 5 -6.22 -11.22 -0.24
N ALA A 6 -6.83 -10.24 0.43
CA ALA A 6 -6.93 -8.88 -0.06
C ALA A 6 -5.55 -8.24 -0.33
N ALA A 7 -4.53 -8.54 0.47
CA ALA A 7 -3.18 -8.00 0.29
C ALA A 7 -2.53 -8.48 -1.02
N GLN A 8 -2.67 -9.76 -1.38
CA GLN A 8 -2.14 -10.28 -2.64
C GLN A 8 -2.84 -9.66 -3.85
N HIS A 9 -4.16 -9.51 -3.80
CA HIS A 9 -4.91 -8.87 -4.86
C HIS A 9 -4.54 -7.39 -5.04
N LEU A 10 -4.41 -6.64 -3.94
CA LEU A 10 -3.98 -5.24 -3.99
C LEU A 10 -2.54 -5.10 -4.48
N SER A 11 -1.65 -5.98 -4.02
CA SER A 11 -0.26 -5.98 -4.43
C SER A 11 -0.13 -6.20 -5.94
N ALA A 12 -0.80 -7.22 -6.48
CA ALA A 12 -0.79 -7.49 -7.91
C ALA A 12 -1.32 -6.32 -8.74
N LEU A 13 -2.47 -5.75 -8.34
CA LEU A 13 -3.07 -4.61 -9.04
C LEU A 13 -2.16 -3.38 -9.05
N LEU A 14 -1.53 -3.06 -7.92
CA LEU A 14 -0.67 -1.88 -7.82
C LEU A 14 0.67 -2.09 -8.55
N THR A 15 1.24 -3.29 -8.50
CA THR A 15 2.43 -3.65 -9.28
C THR A 15 2.17 -3.53 -10.78
N ASP A 16 1.03 -4.04 -11.27
CA ASP A 16 0.64 -3.93 -12.68
C ASP A 16 0.44 -2.47 -13.10
N LEU A 17 -0.19 -1.66 -12.24
CA LEU A 17 -0.41 -0.23 -12.50
C LEU A 17 0.90 0.58 -12.53
N LEU A 18 1.86 0.26 -11.65
CA LEU A 18 3.13 0.96 -11.54
C LEU A 18 4.22 0.40 -12.48
N GLY A 19 4.00 -0.78 -13.06
CA GLY A 19 4.98 -1.51 -13.88
C GLY A 19 6.25 -1.93 -13.14
N THR A 20 6.26 -1.85 -11.81
CA THR A 20 7.43 -2.11 -10.96
C THR A 20 7.01 -2.70 -9.61
N PRO A 21 7.89 -3.46 -8.92
CA PRO A 21 7.60 -3.96 -7.58
C PRO A 21 7.28 -2.82 -6.61
N LEU A 22 6.37 -3.07 -5.67
CA LEU A 22 5.95 -2.03 -4.74
C LEU A 22 7.09 -1.62 -3.81
N PRO A 23 7.25 -0.32 -3.50
CA PRO A 23 8.24 0.12 -2.53
C PRO A 23 7.87 -0.25 -1.08
N VAL A 24 6.68 -0.83 -0.87
CA VAL A 24 6.11 -1.21 0.43
C VAL A 24 5.50 -2.62 0.36
N ARG A 25 5.54 -3.34 1.49
CA ARG A 25 4.73 -4.55 1.70
C ARG A 25 3.33 -4.17 2.12
N LEU A 26 2.33 -4.99 1.83
CA LEU A 26 0.94 -4.73 2.18
C LEU A 26 0.45 -5.71 3.25
N ARG A 27 -0.22 -5.19 4.27
CA ARG A 27 -1.10 -5.97 5.15
C ARG A 27 -2.53 -5.44 4.99
N ALA A 28 -3.48 -6.30 4.71
CA ALA A 28 -4.86 -5.90 4.49
C ALA A 28 -5.76 -6.15 5.71
N TRP A 29 -6.97 -5.60 5.65
CA TRP A 29 -8.00 -5.67 6.69
C TRP A 29 -8.48 -7.09 7.02
N ASP A 30 -8.25 -8.06 6.14
CA ASP A 30 -8.58 -9.48 6.34
C ASP A 30 -7.42 -10.26 6.99
N GLY A 31 -6.35 -9.56 7.39
CA GLY A 31 -5.15 -10.14 7.99
C GLY A 31 -4.17 -10.73 6.98
N SER A 32 -4.47 -10.67 5.68
CA SER A 32 -3.53 -11.15 4.66
C SER A 32 -2.34 -10.19 4.49
N GLU A 33 -1.20 -10.74 4.07
CA GLU A 33 0.03 -10.00 3.80
C GLU A 33 0.59 -10.33 2.41
N SER A 34 1.15 -9.33 1.73
CA SER A 34 1.87 -9.53 0.47
C SER A 34 3.20 -10.24 0.71
N ALA A 35 3.67 -10.99 -0.29
CA ALA A 35 4.91 -11.72 -0.15
C ALA A 35 6.10 -10.74 -0.23
N PRO A 36 7.23 -11.04 0.44
CA PRO A 36 8.44 -10.20 0.34
C PRO A 36 8.96 -10.00 -1.10
N GLY A 37 8.68 -10.95 -2.00
CA GLY A 37 9.06 -10.86 -3.42
C GLY A 37 8.21 -9.89 -4.24
N ASP A 38 7.06 -9.45 -3.72
CA ASP A 38 6.17 -8.48 -4.39
C ASP A 38 6.62 -7.03 -4.14
N SER A 39 7.65 -6.83 -3.30
CA SER A 39 8.12 -5.53 -2.84
C SER A 39 9.64 -5.39 -2.92
N ALA A 40 10.13 -4.15 -2.86
CA ALA A 40 11.56 -3.87 -2.77
C ALA A 40 12.19 -4.51 -1.51
N PRO A 41 13.47 -4.94 -1.56
CA PRO A 41 14.17 -5.47 -0.39
C PRO A 41 14.16 -4.47 0.77
N GLY A 42 13.77 -4.93 1.96
CA GLY A 42 13.68 -4.08 3.16
C GLY A 42 12.49 -3.12 3.19
N ALA A 43 11.50 -3.31 2.31
CA ALA A 43 10.30 -2.48 2.24
C ALA A 43 9.50 -2.45 3.57
N PRO A 44 9.07 -1.25 4.03
CA PRO A 44 8.19 -1.12 5.18
C PRO A 44 6.80 -1.70 4.86
N VAL A 45 6.02 -2.00 5.90
CA VAL A 45 4.68 -2.59 5.74
C VAL A 45 3.62 -1.50 5.82
N LEU A 46 2.91 -1.27 4.72
CA LEU A 46 1.70 -0.48 4.66
C LEU A 46 0.51 -1.34 5.08
N VAL A 47 -0.19 -0.91 6.12
CA VAL A 47 -1.37 -1.57 6.68
C VAL A 47 -2.63 -0.86 6.21
N VAL A 48 -3.47 -1.56 5.45
CA VAL A 48 -4.78 -1.07 5.03
C VAL A 48 -5.82 -1.60 6.01
N ARG A 49 -6.22 -0.77 6.98
CA ARG A 49 -7.13 -1.17 8.07
C ARG A 49 -8.60 -1.25 7.63
N SER A 50 -8.98 -0.55 6.57
CA SER A 50 -10.38 -0.41 6.16
C SER A 50 -10.60 -0.52 4.64
N ARG A 51 -11.30 -1.59 4.21
CA ARG A 51 -11.73 -1.75 2.80
C ARG A 51 -12.59 -0.59 2.31
N ARG A 52 -13.47 -0.08 3.17
CA ARG A 52 -14.38 1.02 2.84
C ARG A 52 -13.60 2.30 2.56
N ALA A 53 -12.57 2.55 3.33
CA ALA A 53 -11.73 3.71 3.16
C ALA A 53 -10.88 3.67 1.90
N LEU A 54 -10.28 2.52 1.61
CA LEU A 54 -9.55 2.33 0.36
C LEU A 54 -10.45 2.61 -0.85
N ARG A 55 -11.71 2.17 -0.81
CA ARG A 55 -12.67 2.53 -1.86
C ARG A 55 -12.89 4.04 -1.95
N ARG A 56 -13.09 4.75 -0.83
CA ARG A 56 -13.26 6.22 -0.85
C ARG A 56 -12.05 6.93 -1.46
N LEU A 57 -10.85 6.52 -1.05
CA LEU A 57 -9.56 6.95 -1.60
C LEU A 57 -9.48 6.80 -3.13
N LEU A 58 -9.92 5.65 -3.65
CA LEU A 58 -9.91 5.38 -5.10
C LEU A 58 -10.93 6.25 -5.87
N TRP A 59 -12.01 6.71 -5.22
CA TRP A 59 -13.00 7.61 -5.84
C TRP A 59 -12.64 9.10 -5.71
N GLN A 60 -11.64 9.45 -4.89
CA GLN A 60 -11.07 10.79 -4.78
C GLN A 60 -9.53 10.72 -4.91
N PRO A 61 -9.00 10.37 -6.10
CA PRO A 61 -7.57 10.21 -6.28
C PRO A 61 -6.83 11.56 -6.14
N GLY A 62 -5.85 11.64 -5.22
CA GLY A 62 -4.98 12.79 -4.98
C GLY A 62 -4.16 12.66 -3.69
N GLU A 63 -3.09 13.46 -3.53
CA GLU A 63 -2.23 13.45 -2.32
C GLU A 63 -3.03 13.67 -1.03
N LEU A 64 -4.11 14.45 -1.11
CA LEU A 64 -5.00 14.75 0.01
C LEU A 64 -5.76 13.51 0.50
N GLY A 65 -6.19 12.62 -0.41
CA GLY A 65 -6.93 11.41 -0.04
C GLY A 65 -6.04 10.42 0.72
N LEU A 66 -4.77 10.30 0.32
CA LEU A 66 -3.77 9.47 1.01
C LEU A 66 -3.43 10.04 2.40
N ALA A 67 -3.29 11.37 2.50
CA ALA A 67 -3.06 12.04 3.78
C ALA A 67 -4.27 11.92 4.71
N GLU A 68 -5.49 12.10 4.20
CA GLU A 68 -6.72 11.92 4.96
C GLU A 68 -6.88 10.46 5.41
N GLY A 69 -6.55 9.49 4.56
CA GLY A 69 -6.52 8.07 4.91
C GLY A 69 -5.57 7.76 6.07
N TYR A 70 -4.40 8.39 6.11
CA TYR A 70 -3.47 8.27 7.23
C TYR A 70 -3.99 8.96 8.51
N ILE A 71 -4.50 10.19 8.39
CA ILE A 71 -5.03 10.98 9.53
C ILE A 71 -6.26 10.31 10.16
N THR A 72 -7.11 9.70 9.35
CA THR A 72 -8.33 9.00 9.80
C THR A 72 -8.04 7.59 10.33
N GLY A 73 -6.79 7.10 10.23
CA GLY A 73 -6.39 5.75 10.64
C GLY A 73 -6.87 4.63 9.69
N ASP A 74 -7.39 5.02 8.54
CA ASP A 74 -7.85 4.13 7.48
C ASP A 74 -6.67 3.46 6.74
N LEU A 75 -5.53 4.17 6.68
CA LEU A 75 -4.20 3.71 6.29
C LEU A 75 -3.25 3.87 7.46
N ASP A 76 -2.43 2.87 7.72
CA ASP A 76 -1.43 2.89 8.78
C ASP A 76 -0.12 2.28 8.25
N VAL A 77 1.00 2.53 8.91
CA VAL A 77 2.30 1.98 8.53
C VAL A 77 2.87 1.24 9.73
N ASP A 78 3.12 -0.05 9.56
CA ASP A 78 3.83 -0.86 10.55
C ASP A 78 5.33 -0.71 10.28
N GLY A 79 5.96 0.23 11.01
CA GLY A 79 7.35 0.66 10.83
C GLY A 79 7.50 2.19 10.89
N ASP A 80 8.65 2.70 10.43
CA ASP A 80 8.89 4.15 10.35
C ASP A 80 8.10 4.76 9.17
N LEU A 81 7.10 5.58 9.50
CA LEU A 81 6.28 6.32 8.54
C LEU A 81 7.12 7.18 7.58
N ALA A 82 8.18 7.82 8.08
CA ALA A 82 9.05 8.65 7.27
C ALA A 82 9.79 7.82 6.22
N ASP A 83 10.12 6.57 6.53
CA ASP A 83 10.75 5.65 5.57
C ASP A 83 9.76 5.15 4.52
N ALA A 84 8.52 4.88 4.91
CA ALA A 84 7.45 4.55 3.96
C ALA A 84 7.15 5.72 3.01
N LEU A 85 7.00 6.94 3.53
CA LEU A 85 6.84 8.15 2.72
C LEU A 85 8.04 8.36 1.80
N ARG A 86 9.28 8.26 2.30
CA ARG A 86 10.49 8.39 1.48
C ARG A 86 10.55 7.37 0.35
N ALA A 87 10.08 6.14 0.58
CA ALA A 87 10.05 5.10 -0.44
C ALA A 87 9.04 5.43 -1.55
N VAL A 88 7.82 5.86 -1.19
CA VAL A 88 6.77 6.26 -2.15
C VAL A 88 7.20 7.49 -2.96
N TRP A 89 7.74 8.53 -2.31
CA TRP A 89 8.15 9.77 -2.97
C TRP A 89 9.31 9.59 -3.97
N ARG A 90 10.17 8.59 -3.77
CA ARG A 90 11.21 8.22 -4.75
C ARG A 90 10.60 7.65 -6.03
N THR A 91 9.54 6.87 -5.92
CA THR A 91 8.89 6.25 -7.09
C THR A 91 8.07 7.26 -7.88
N VAL A 92 7.36 8.18 -7.22
CA VAL A 92 6.50 9.18 -7.89
C VAL A 92 7.29 10.26 -8.65
N ARG A 93 8.48 10.64 -8.17
CA ARG A 93 9.31 11.68 -8.83
C ARG A 93 10.06 11.18 -10.06
N THR A 94 10.13 9.86 -10.26
CA THR A 94 10.93 9.24 -11.32
C THR A 94 10.06 8.75 -12.50
N GLY A 95 8.75 8.98 -12.45
CA GLY A 95 7.79 8.70 -13.53
C GLY A 95 7.35 9.95 -14.27
#